data_AF-A0A522RKB0-F1
#
_entry.id   AF-A0A522RKB0-F1
#
_cell.length_a   1.000
_cell.length_b   1.000
_cell.length_c   1.000
_cell.angle_alpha   90.00
_cell.angle_beta   90.00
_cell.angle_gamma   90.00
#
_symmetry.space_group_name_H-M   'P 1'
#
loop_
_entity.id
_entity.type
_entity.pdbx_description
1 polymer ?
#
loop_
_entity_poly.entity_id
_entity_poly.type
_entity_poly.pdbx_seq_one_letter_code
_entity_poly.pdbx_strand_id
1 'polypeptide(L)' 'VRLADVNLTVHRTLVGPYCTSLDMAGASITIMHLDDELQRMIDHPCDCAMFRN' A
#
# COMPACT_ATOMS: atom_id res chain seq x y z
N VAL A 1 6.20 13.40 -4.95
CA VAL A 1 6.85 14.67 -4.52
C VAL A 1 7.12 14.63 -3.02
N ARG A 2 6.12 14.75 -2.12
CA ARG A 2 6.39 14.80 -0.66
C ARG A 2 7.21 13.66 -0.04
N LEU A 3 6.99 12.41 -0.43
CA LEU A 3 7.77 11.26 0.09
C LEU A 3 9.21 11.24 -0.45
N ALA A 4 9.42 11.74 -1.67
CA ALA A 4 10.75 11.86 -2.26
C ALA A 4 11.55 13.00 -1.60
N ASP A 5 10.87 14.08 -1.20
CA ASP A 5 11.50 15.24 -0.54
C ASP A 5 12.06 14.90 0.86
N VAL A 6 11.61 13.80 1.47
CA VAL A 6 12.06 13.31 2.79
C VAL A 6 12.99 12.09 2.69
N ASN A 7 13.55 11.82 1.50
CA ASN A 7 14.48 10.70 1.24
C ASN A 7 13.92 9.31 1.60
N LEU A 8 12.62 9.08 1.42
CA LEU A 8 12.01 7.76 1.59
C LEU A 8 11.86 7.04 0.24
N THR A 9 12.26 5.77 0.22
CA THR A 9 12.05 4.87 -0.93
C THR A 9 10.70 4.18 -0.80
N VAL A 10 9.87 4.27 -1.83
CA VAL A 10 8.59 3.56 -1.89
C VAL A 10 8.80 2.19 -2.52
N HIS A 11 8.67 1.12 -1.74
CA HIS A 11 8.79 -0.26 -2.24
C HIS A 11 7.58 -0.68 -3.10
N ARG A 12 6.37 -0.36 -2.63
CA ARG A 12 5.12 -0.73 -3.30
C ARG A 12 4.05 0.33 -3.11
N THR A 13 3.26 0.57 -4.15
CA THR A 13 2.11 1.49 -4.12
C THR A 13 0.83 0.74 -4.45
N LEU A 14 -0.19 0.86 -3.61
CA LEU A 14 -1.51 0.28 -3.81
C LEU A 14 -2.52 1.42 -3.93
N VAL A 15 -3.18 1.54 -5.08
CA VAL A 15 -4.20 2.58 -5.34
C VAL A 15 -5.49 1.92 -5.76
N GLY A 16 -6.55 2.13 -4.98
CA GLY A 16 -7.85 1.52 -5.24
C GLY A 16 -8.76 1.52 -4.01
N PRO A 17 -9.98 0.98 -4.16
CA PRO A 17 -10.98 0.91 -3.09
C PRO A 17 -10.69 -0.25 -2.11
N TYR A 18 -9.56 -0.20 -1.41
CA TYR A 18 -9.15 -1.26 -0.47
C TYR A 18 -9.90 -1.23 0.86
N CYS A 19 -10.31 -0.04 1.32
CA CYS A 19 -11.12 0.15 2.51
C CYS A 19 -12.11 1.29 2.25
N THR A 20 -13.36 0.94 1.95
CA THR A 20 -14.41 1.90 1.60
C THR A 20 -15.37 2.13 2.78
N SER A 21 -16.04 3.29 2.77
CA SER A 21 -17.12 3.61 3.71
C SER A 21 -18.38 3.94 2.91
N LEU A 22 -18.98 2.89 2.32
CA LEU A 22 -20.13 3.00 1.43
C LEU A 22 -19.91 4.03 0.31
N ASP A 23 -20.67 5.14 0.32
CA ASP A 23 -20.72 6.20 -0.70
C ASP A 23 -19.91 7.45 -0.32
N MET A 24 -19.10 7.40 0.74
CA MET A 24 -18.27 8.53 1.16
C MET A 24 -17.33 9.01 0.03
N ALA A 25 -17.45 10.27 -0.35
CA ALA A 25 -16.52 10.94 -1.26
C ALA A 25 -15.24 11.38 -0.55
N GLY A 26 -14.36 10.41 -0.24
CA GLY A 26 -13.07 10.65 0.40
C GLY A 26 -12.06 9.55 0.15
N ALA A 27 -10.83 9.77 0.60
CA ALA A 27 -9.74 8.80 0.52
C ALA A 27 -8.89 8.87 1.79
N SER A 28 -8.29 7.74 2.15
CA SER A 28 -7.26 7.66 3.18
C SER A 28 -5.89 7.42 2.53
N ILE A 29 -4.84 7.90 3.19
CA ILE A 29 -3.45 7.61 2.82
C ILE A 29 -2.85 6.81 3.97
N THR A 30 -2.34 5.62 3.64
CA THR A 30 -1.64 4.75 4.59
C THR A 30 -0.18 4.67 4.21
N ILE A 31 0.71 4.85 5.18
CA ILE A 31 2.15 4.66 5.03
C ILE A 31 2.58 3.61 6.05
N MET A 32 3.31 2.60 5.60
CA MET A 32 3.84 1.53 6.45
C MET A 32 5.35 1.44 6.23
N HIS A 33 6.09 1.47 7.34
CA HIS A 33 7.52 1.18 7.32
C HIS A 33 7.72 -0.32 7.12
N LEU A 34 8.55 -0.71 6.16
CA LEU A 34 8.86 -2.10 5.87
C LEU A 34 10.26 -2.42 6.38
N ASP A 35 10.35 -3.44 7.23
CA ASP A 35 11.59 -4.15 7.50
C ASP A 35 11.75 -5.34 6.53
N ASP A 36 12.86 -6.06 6.67
CA ASP A 36 13.21 -7.18 5.79
C ASP A 36 12.19 -8.34 5.86
N GLU A 37 11.47 -8.51 6.97
CA GLU A 37 10.44 -9.54 7.10
C GLU A 37 9.16 -9.09 6.37
N LEU A 38 8.67 -7.89 6.67
CA LEU A 38 7.46 -7.34 6.07
C LEU A 38 7.60 -7.17 4.56
N GLN A 39 8.78 -6.80 4.06
CA GLN A 39 9.04 -6.70 2.63
C GLN A 39 8.92 -8.06 1.93
N ARG A 40 9.44 -9.14 2.54
CA ARG A 40 9.28 -10.50 2.01
C ARG A 40 7.83 -10.95 2.05
N MET A 41 7.10 -10.63 3.12
CA MET A 41 5.69 -11.01 3.26
C MET A 41 4.80 -10.29 2.24
N ILE A 42 5.01 -8.99 2.01
CA ILE A 42 4.19 -8.24 1.05
C ILE A 42 4.47 -8.69 -0.39
N ASP A 43 5.70 -9.11 -0.71
CA ASP A 43 6.07 -9.62 -2.04
C ASP A 43 5.68 -11.07 -2.30
N HIS A 44 5.25 -11.81 -1.28
CA HIS A 44 4.82 -13.19 -1.45
C HIS A 44 3.62 -13.28 -2.42
N PRO A 45 3.62 -14.25 -3.35
CA PRO A 45 2.50 -14.42 -4.28
C PRO A 45 1.18 -14.63 -3.52
N CYS A 46 0.13 -14.01 -4.02
CA CYS A 46 -1.22 -14.16 -3.49
C CYS A 46 -2.25 -14.10 -4.62
N ASP A 47 -3.33 -14.86 -4.48
CA ASP A 47 -4.47 -14.82 -5.40
C ASP A 47 -5.75 -14.63 -4.60
N CYS A 48 -6.03 -13.38 -4.26
CA CYS A 48 -7.21 -12.96 -3.54
C CYS A 48 -7.97 -11.92 -4.38
N ALA A 49 -9.28 -11.79 -4.15
CA ALA A 49 -10.14 -10.91 -4.94
C ALA A 49 -9.61 -9.48 -5.14
N MET A 50 -8.95 -8.92 -4.13
CA MET A 50 -8.40 -7.54 -4.15
C MET A 50 -6.88 -7.48 -4.18
N PHE A 51 -6.18 -8.61 -4.03
CA PHE A 51 -4.72 -8.67 -3.95
C PHE A 51 -4.20 -9.80 -4.83
N ARG A 52 -3.49 -9.41 -5.88
CA ARG A 52 -2.80 -10.29 -6.82
C ARG A 52 -1.40 -9.76 -7.08
N ASN A 53 -0.40 -10.62 -6.90
CA ASN A 53 0.99 -10.40 -7.31
C ASN A 53 1.60 -11.67 -7.85
#